data_AF-A0A969BKC4-F1
#
_entry.id   AF-A0A969BKC4-F1
#
_cell.length_a   1.000
_cell.length_b   1.000
_cell.length_c   1.000
_cell.angle_alpha   90.00
_cell.angle_beta   90.00
_cell.angle_gamma   90.00
#
_symmetry.space_group_name_H-M   'P 1'
#
loop_
_entity.id
_entity.type
_entity.pdbx_description
1 polymer ?
#
loop_
_entity_poly.entity_id
_entity_poly.type
_entity_poly.pdbx_seq_one_letter_code
_entity_poly.pdbx_strand_id
1 'polypeptide(L)' 'MIFALFLFLYMKVDSNMMNAIIEHEPMGRYLNAYMVAFIVALEGVFSGLLVTFILINYVNTDEVNDPQG' A
#
# COMPACT_ATOMS: atom_id res chain seq x y z
N MET A 1 -6.10 2.10 -0.15
CA MET A 1 -6.81 2.90 -1.18
C MET A 1 -7.04 4.35 -0.75
N ILE A 2 -7.71 4.63 0.39
CA ILE A 2 -7.94 6.02 0.86
C ILE A 2 -6.63 6.83 1.00
N PHE A 3 -5.58 6.20 1.54
CA PHE A 3 -4.26 6.83 1.66
C PHE A 3 -3.63 7.21 0.31
N ALA A 4 -3.74 6.35 -0.71
CA ALA A 4 -3.22 6.65 -2.04
C ALA A 4 -3.99 7.81 -2.71
N LEU A 5 -5.31 7.87 -2.51
CA LEU A 5 -6.14 8.98 -2.97
C LEU A 5 -5.74 10.30 -2.28
N PHE A 6 -5.50 10.25 -0.97
CA PHE A 6 -4.97 11.38 -0.21
C PHE A 6 -3.63 11.86 -0.78
N LEU A 7 -2.67 10.96 -1.02
CA LEU A 7 -1.38 11.31 -1.63
C LEU A 7 -1.53 11.94 -3.01
N PHE A 8 -2.43 11.41 -3.85
CA PHE A 8 -2.70 11.98 -5.17
C PHE A 8 -3.20 13.42 -5.08
N LEU A 9 -4.18 13.69 -4.21
CA LEU A 9 -4.70 15.04 -3.98
C LEU A 9 -3.63 15.96 -3.38
N TYR A 10 -2.84 15.46 -2.44
CA TYR A 10 -1.78 16.21 -1.80
C TYR A 10 -0.71 16.65 -2.81
N MET A 11 -0.22 15.74 -3.67
CA MET A 11 0.74 16.07 -4.74
C MET A 11 0.18 17.03 -5.80
N LYS A 12 -1.16 17.10 -5.93
CA LYS A 12 -1.82 18.05 -6.84
C LYS A 12 -1.96 19.45 -6.24
N VAL A 13 -2.11 19.55 -4.93
CA VAL A 13 -2.26 20.83 -4.21
C VAL A 13 -0.88 21.41 -3.85
N ASP A 14 0.05 20.57 -3.42
CA ASP A 14 1.41 20.95 -3.06
C ASP A 14 2.43 20.21 -3.94
N SER A 15 3.19 20.98 -4.72
CA SER A 15 4.23 20.45 -5.60
C SER A 15 5.51 20.06 -4.86
N ASN A 16 5.66 20.45 -3.59
CA ASN A 16 6.87 20.22 -2.80
C ASN A 16 7.18 18.73 -2.67
N MET A 17 6.16 17.91 -2.38
CA MET A 17 6.34 16.46 -2.26
C MET A 17 6.71 15.79 -3.60
N MET A 18 6.12 16.24 -4.71
CA MET A 18 6.46 15.71 -6.04
C MET A 18 7.90 16.08 -6.44
N ASN A 19 8.33 17.30 -6.13
CA ASN A 19 9.70 17.76 -6.38
C ASN A 19 10.71 16.97 -5.55
N ALA A 20 10.41 16.73 -4.27
CA ALA A 20 11.26 15.90 -3.41
C ALA A 20 11.41 14.48 -3.95
N ILE A 21 10.32 13.88 -4.46
CA ILE A 21 10.36 12.56 -5.12
C ILE A 21 11.23 12.60 -6.38
N ILE A 22 11.11 13.64 -7.22
CA ILE A 22 11.91 13.77 -8.44
C ILE A 22 13.41 13.89 -8.13
N GLU A 23 13.76 14.58 -7.05
CA GLU A 23 15.16 14.84 -6.67
C GLU A 23 15.85 13.62 -6.03
N HIS A 24 15.11 12.80 -5.27
CA HIS A 24 15.68 11.69 -4.51
C HIS A 24 15.52 10.33 -5.20
N GLU A 25 14.55 10.17 -6.11
CA GLU A 25 14.34 8.91 -6.81
C GLU A 25 15.12 8.85 -8.12
N PRO A 26 15.89 7.77 -8.39
CA PRO A 26 16.65 7.62 -9.63
C PRO A 26 15.76 7.60 -10.88
N MET A 27 14.48 7.22 -10.75
CA MET A 27 13.47 7.25 -11.83
C MET A 27 12.50 8.44 -11.71
N GLY A 28 12.74 9.36 -10.78
CA GLY A 28 11.82 10.42 -10.39
C GLY A 28 11.35 11.30 -11.54
N ARG A 29 12.23 11.63 -12.49
CA ARG A 29 11.91 12.47 -13.67
C ARG A 29 10.82 11.91 -14.58
N TYR A 30 10.56 10.60 -14.51
CA TYR A 30 9.53 9.93 -15.30
C TYR A 30 8.24 9.73 -14.52
N LEU A 31 8.25 10.00 -13.22
CA LEU A 31 7.10 9.83 -12.36
C LEU A 31 6.18 11.04 -12.48
N ASN A 32 4.88 10.79 -12.39
CA ASN A 32 3.87 11.80 -12.21
C ASN A 32 3.06 11.45 -10.95
N ALA A 33 2.31 12.41 -10.41
CA ALA A 33 1.53 12.21 -9.19
C ALA A 33 0.57 11.00 -9.27
N TYR A 34 0.05 10.70 -10.45
CA TYR A 34 -0.79 9.51 -10.67
C TYR A 34 -0.01 8.21 -10.50
N MET A 35 1.15 8.08 -11.14
CA MET A 35 2.01 6.89 -11.07
C MET A 35 2.53 6.67 -9.66
N VAL A 36 2.98 7.71 -8.98
CA VAL A 36 3.42 7.62 -7.57
C VAL A 36 2.28 7.12 -6.69
N ALA A 37 1.10 7.74 -6.76
CA ALA A 37 -0.05 7.32 -5.95
C ALA A 37 -0.51 5.89 -6.30
N PHE A 38 -0.44 5.50 -7.56
CA PHE A 38 -0.81 4.16 -8.02
C PHE A 38 0.16 3.09 -7.53
N ILE A 39 1.48 3.34 -7.58
CA ILE A 39 2.50 2.43 -7.06
C ILE A 39 2.30 2.20 -5.55
N VAL A 40 2.09 3.28 -4.79
CA VAL A 40 1.81 3.18 -3.34
C VAL A 40 0.52 2.39 -3.08
N ALA A 41 -0.50 2.54 -3.92
CA ALA A 41 -1.73 1.75 -3.81
C ALA A 41 -1.47 0.26 -4.05
N LEU A 42 -0.67 -0.09 -5.07
CA LEU A 42 -0.27 -1.47 -5.36
C LEU A 42 0.55 -2.07 -4.21
N GLU A 43 1.54 -1.36 -3.69
CA GLU A 43 2.32 -1.80 -2.52
C GLU A 43 1.43 -2.07 -1.31
N GLY A 44 0.44 -1.20 -1.06
CA GLY A 44 -0.53 -1.42 0.01
C GLY A 44 -1.40 -2.67 -0.17
N VAL A 45 -1.72 -3.04 -1.42
CA VAL A 45 -2.43 -4.31 -1.70
C VAL A 45 -1.52 -5.50 -1.42
N PHE A 46 -0.28 -5.48 -1.92
CA PHE A 46 0.66 -6.56 -1.69
C PHE A 46 1.00 -6.72 -0.20
N SER A 47 1.17 -5.63 0.55
CA SER A 47 1.44 -5.71 1.99
C SER A 47 0.24 -6.28 2.75
N GLY A 48 -0.99 -5.88 2.40
CA GLY A 48 -2.21 -6.44 2.98
C GLY A 48 -2.35 -7.94 2.71
N LEU A 49 -2.06 -8.37 1.47
CA LEU A 49 -2.07 -9.79 1.10
C LEU A 49 -0.99 -10.58 1.84
N LEU A 50 0.23 -10.06 1.92
CA LEU A 50 1.33 -10.71 2.64
C LEU A 50 1.05 -10.84 4.13
N VAL A 51 0.55 -9.77 4.77
CA VAL A 51 0.16 -9.80 6.18
C VAL A 51 -0.95 -10.82 6.41
N THR A 52 -1.98 -10.84 5.55
CA THR A 52 -3.07 -11.83 5.65
C THR A 52 -2.53 -13.25 5.51
N PHE A 53 -1.64 -13.49 4.54
CA PHE A 53 -1.01 -14.78 4.35
C PHE A 53 -0.24 -15.23 5.59
N ILE A 54 0.57 -14.34 6.19
CA ILE A 54 1.30 -14.65 7.42
C ILE A 54 0.34 -14.93 8.57
N LEU A 55 -0.70 -14.11 8.76
CA LEU A 55 -1.66 -14.26 9.85
C LEU A 55 -2.40 -15.60 9.79
N ILE A 56 -2.83 -16.04 8.61
CA ILE A 56 -3.50 -17.35 8.44
C ILE A 56 -2.56 -18.51 8.78
N ASN A 57 -1.28 -18.40 8.44
CA ASN A 57 -0.31 -19.47 8.70
C ASN A 57 0.26 -19.41 10.13
N TYR A 58 0.18 -18.27 10.81
CA TYR A 58 0.76 -18.07 12.14
C TYR A 58 -0.27 -18.19 13.28
N VAL A 59 -1.51 -17.74 13.05
CA VAL A 59 -2.60 -17.88 14.02
C VAL A 59 -3.26 -19.23 13.79
N ASN A 60 -3.12 -20.14 14.75
CA ASN A 60 -3.89 -21.39 14.75
C ASN A 60 -5.37 -21.04 15.04
N THR A 61 -6.19 -20.92 13.99
CA THR A 61 -7.64 -20.64 14.12
C THR A 61 -8.50 -21.91 14.18
N ASP A 62 -7.88 -23.09 14.15
CA ASP A 62 -8.61 -24.36 14.31
C ASP A 62 -8.95 -24.60 15.79
N GLU A 63 -10.02 -23.97 16.27
CA GLU A 63 -10.88 -24.68 17.22
C GLU A 63 -11.72 -25.65 16.40
N VAL A 64 -11.29 -26.91 16.35
CA VAL A 64 -12.17 -28.00 15.90
C VAL A 64 -13.43 -27.93 16.76
N ASN A 65 -14.57 -27.70 16.11
CA ASN A 65 -15.87 -27.80 16.78
C ASN A 65 -16.01 -29.26 17.21
N ASP A 66 -15.69 -29.54 18.48
CA ASP A 66 -15.78 -30.89 19.04
C ASP A 66 -17.22 -31.36 18.80
N PRO A 67 -17.45 -32.44 18.03
CA PRO A 67 -18.80 -32.88 17.74
C PRO A 67 -19.48 -33.16 19.09
N GLN A 68 -20.50 -32.37 19.43
CA GLN A 68 -21.37 -32.60 20.57
C GLN A 68 -22.14 -33.91 20.34
N GLY A 69 -21.48 -35.01 20.66
CA GLY A 69 -22.05 -36.35 20.82
C GLY A 69 -22.27 -36.65 22.29
#